data_AF-A0A2V7BQ90-F1
#
_entry.id   AF-A0A2V7BQ90-F1
#
_cell.length_a   1.000
_cell.length_b   1.000
_cell.length_c   1.000
_cell.angle_alpha   90.00
_cell.angle_beta   90.00
_cell.angle_gamma   90.00
#
_symmetry.space_group_name_H-M   'P 1'
#
loop_
_entity.id
_entity.type
_entity.pdbx_description
1 polymer ?
#
loop_
_entity_poly.entity_id
_entity_poly.type
_entity_poly.pdbx_seq_one_letter_code
_entity_poly.pdbx_strand_id
1 'polypeptide(L)'
;MMWLAGTMLLAALSAGCATVQPSPPTGTFWGYTSTDSTGRAELLATPDKPSCEKARATHVMVAKMVAVPFVCRRLVISSGADFWVVPAIYLPAASWLGANSREECAEIDKRQSRDSAVSTRQCQPVGVRLMP
;
A
#
# COMPACT_ATOMS: atom_id res chain seq x y z
N MET A 1 31.28 -55.31 -27.81
CA MET A 1 31.68 -54.62 -26.57
C MET A 1 31.34 -53.15 -26.75
N MET A 2 30.08 -52.74 -26.50
CA MET A 2 29.51 -52.31 -25.21
C MET A 2 29.99 -50.93 -24.73
N TRP A 3 29.04 -49.96 -24.81
CA TRP A 3 28.82 -48.75 -23.99
C TRP A 3 29.85 -47.60 -24.18
N LEU A 4 29.48 -46.31 -24.21
CA LEU A 4 28.57 -45.59 -23.32
C LEU A 4 27.85 -44.43 -24.05
N ALA A 5 26.52 -44.45 -24.01
CA ALA A 5 25.69 -43.27 -24.19
C ALA A 5 25.79 -42.42 -22.91
N GLY A 6 26.39 -41.23 -23.02
CA GLY A 6 26.46 -40.25 -21.94
C GLY A 6 25.44 -39.13 -22.17
N THR A 7 24.17 -39.39 -21.84
CA THR A 7 23.11 -38.37 -21.89
C THR A 7 23.37 -37.36 -20.77
N MET A 8 23.96 -36.22 -21.12
CA MET A 8 24.11 -35.06 -20.23
C MET A 8 22.70 -34.57 -19.86
N LEU A 9 22.23 -34.91 -18.66
CA LEU A 9 21.03 -34.31 -18.09
C LEU A 9 21.32 -32.81 -17.88
N LEU A 10 20.77 -31.96 -18.75
CA LEU A 10 20.55 -30.55 -18.42
C LEU A 10 19.56 -30.51 -17.25
N ALA A 11 20.08 -30.44 -16.03
CA ALA A 11 19.32 -30.02 -14.87
C ALA A 11 18.92 -28.56 -15.10
N ALA A 12 17.74 -28.36 -15.70
CA ALA A 12 17.09 -27.07 -15.82
C ALA A 12 16.84 -26.54 -14.41
N LEU A 13 17.74 -25.68 -13.94
CA LEU A 13 17.58 -24.80 -12.78
C LEU A 13 16.41 -23.86 -13.08
N SER A 14 15.19 -24.37 -12.88
CA SER A 14 13.98 -23.57 -12.73
C SER A 14 13.99 -22.95 -11.32
N ALA A 15 14.98 -22.08 -11.09
CA ALA A 15 14.86 -21.07 -10.04
C ALA A 15 13.77 -20.11 -10.50
N GLY A 16 12.52 -20.50 -10.28
CA GLY A 16 11.38 -19.62 -10.48
C GLY A 16 11.66 -18.34 -9.71
N CYS A 17 11.65 -17.22 -10.42
CA CYS A 17 11.58 -15.89 -9.81
C CYS A 17 10.28 -15.83 -9.00
N ALA A 18 10.27 -16.39 -7.79
CA ALA A 18 9.24 -16.11 -6.80
C ALA A 18 9.44 -14.64 -6.42
N THR A 19 8.73 -13.76 -7.11
CA THR A 19 8.71 -12.34 -6.79
C THR A 19 8.18 -12.26 -5.36
N VAL A 20 9.04 -11.91 -4.40
CA VAL A 20 8.64 -11.75 -3.00
C VAL A 20 7.64 -10.60 -2.96
N GLN A 21 6.35 -10.93 -2.92
CA GLN A 21 5.32 -9.93 -2.69
C GLN A 21 5.51 -9.42 -1.26
N PRO A 22 5.59 -8.09 -1.05
CA PRO A 22 5.62 -7.53 0.29
C PRO A 22 4.36 -7.99 1.01
N SER A 23 4.52 -8.48 2.23
CA SER A 23 3.36 -8.80 3.08
C SER A 23 2.55 -7.52 3.32
N PRO A 24 1.20 -7.62 3.41
CA PRO A 24 0.37 -6.49 3.80
C PRO A 24 0.84 -5.91 5.14
N PRO A 25 0.79 -4.58 5.32
CA PRO A 25 1.15 -4.01 6.61
C PRO A 25 0.21 -4.53 7.70
N THR A 26 0.77 -4.81 8.88
CA THR A 26 0.01 -5.19 10.06
C THR A 26 0.58 -4.47 11.28
N GLY A 27 -0.28 -4.15 12.25
CA GLY A 27 0.12 -3.50 13.50
C GLY A 27 -0.63 -2.22 13.81
N THR A 28 -0.09 -1.44 14.75
CA THR A 28 -0.68 -0.17 15.18
C THR A 28 -0.01 0.99 14.46
N PHE A 29 -0.82 1.91 13.94
CA PHE A 29 -0.39 3.08 13.21
C PHE A 29 -1.14 4.31 13.71
N TRP A 30 -0.71 5.48 13.25
CA TRP A 30 -1.48 6.72 13.32
C TRP A 30 -2.04 7.06 11.96
N GLY A 31 -3.26 7.56 11.89
CA GLY A 31 -3.88 7.80 10.61
C GLY A 31 -5.31 8.29 10.69
N TYR A 32 -5.95 8.31 9.53
CA TYR A 32 -7.36 8.60 9.39
C TYR A 32 -7.91 7.89 8.16
N THR A 33 -9.22 7.67 8.17
CA THR A 33 -9.99 7.35 6.98
C THR A 33 -10.86 8.54 6.61
N SER A 34 -11.08 8.75 5.34
CA SER A 34 -12.02 9.73 4.79
C SER A 34 -13.00 9.02 3.87
N THR A 35 -14.17 9.61 3.67
CA THR A 35 -15.09 9.18 2.62
C THR A 35 -15.69 10.42 2.00
N ASP A 36 -15.63 10.50 0.67
CA ASP A 36 -16.22 11.62 -0.06
C ASP A 36 -17.72 11.39 -0.33
N SER A 37 -18.38 12.39 -0.92
CA SER A 37 -19.81 12.34 -1.24
C SER A 37 -20.17 11.30 -2.30
N THR A 38 -19.19 10.74 -3.01
CA THR A 38 -19.36 9.70 -4.01
C THR A 38 -19.13 8.29 -3.44
N GLY A 39 -18.83 8.18 -2.14
CA GLY A 39 -18.58 6.91 -1.46
C GLY A 39 -17.14 6.40 -1.63
N ARG A 40 -16.25 7.21 -2.21
CA ARG A 40 -14.83 6.86 -2.33
C ARG A 40 -14.19 7.11 -0.98
N ALA A 41 -13.54 6.08 -0.45
CA ALA A 41 -12.90 6.18 0.85
C ALA A 41 -11.39 6.11 0.70
N GLU A 42 -10.68 6.98 1.42
CA GLU A 42 -9.22 6.99 1.45
C GLU A 42 -8.71 6.65 2.85
N LEU A 43 -7.54 6.04 2.90
CA LEU A 43 -6.81 5.73 4.12
C LEU A 43 -5.43 6.38 4.06
N LEU A 44 -5.04 7.00 5.17
CA LEU A 44 -3.65 7.33 5.46
C LEU A 44 -3.24 6.60 6.75
N ALA A 45 -2.09 5.92 6.72
CA ALA A 45 -1.44 5.38 7.91
C ALA A 45 0.05 5.74 7.94
N THR A 46 0.55 6.13 9.10
CA THR A 46 1.95 6.52 9.35
C THR A 46 2.45 5.88 10.65
N PRO A 47 3.78 5.72 10.83
CA PRO A 47 4.32 5.09 12.04
C PRO A 47 4.07 5.90 13.32
N ASP A 48 3.96 7.23 13.22
CA ASP A 48 3.80 8.12 14.37
C ASP A 48 2.78 9.26 14.13
N LYS A 49 2.32 9.88 15.23
CA LYS A 49 1.35 10.97 15.22
C LYS A 49 1.88 12.23 14.50
N PRO A 50 3.10 12.73 14.77
CA PRO A 50 3.64 13.89 14.06
C PRO A 50 3.62 13.75 12.53
N SER A 51 3.99 12.58 12.01
CA SER A 51 3.99 12.27 10.58
C SER A 51 2.58 12.30 10.00
N CYS A 52 1.60 11.75 10.71
CA CYS A 52 0.19 11.82 10.32
C CYS A 52 -0.29 13.28 10.24
N GLU A 53 -0.03 14.08 11.27
CA GLU A 53 -0.48 15.47 11.33
C GLU A 53 0.13 16.33 10.22
N LYS A 54 1.41 16.10 9.92
CA LYS A 54 2.10 16.76 8.80
C LYS A 54 1.47 16.38 7.45
N ALA A 55 1.28 15.08 7.22
CA ALA A 55 0.67 14.56 6.00
C ALA A 55 -0.76 15.08 5.81
N ARG A 56 -1.54 15.12 6.90
CA ARG A 56 -2.88 15.72 6.94
C ARG A 56 -2.86 17.18 6.52
N ALA A 57 -1.97 18.00 7.09
CA ALA A 57 -1.86 19.41 6.75
C ALA A 57 -1.54 19.60 5.25
N THR A 58 -0.63 18.79 4.70
CA THR A 58 -0.33 18.80 3.26
C THR A 58 -1.53 18.37 2.41
N HIS A 59 -2.27 17.35 2.83
CA HIS A 59 -3.42 16.86 2.07
C HIS A 59 -4.53 17.91 2.00
N VAL A 60 -4.84 18.60 3.11
CA VAL A 60 -5.80 19.71 3.14
C VAL A 60 -5.40 20.83 2.18
N MET A 61 -4.10 21.18 2.13
CA MET A 61 -3.59 22.22 1.23
C MET A 61 -3.69 21.84 -0.26
N VAL A 62 -3.39 20.58 -0.60
CA VAL A 62 -3.32 20.11 -2.00
C VAL A 62 -4.70 19.74 -2.54
N ALA A 63 -5.54 19.07 -1.76
CA ALA A 63 -6.84 18.60 -2.22
C ALA A 63 -7.91 19.71 -2.26
N LYS A 64 -7.62 20.90 -1.70
CA LYS A 64 -8.60 22.00 -1.50
C LYS A 64 -9.92 21.50 -0.89
N MET A 65 -9.88 20.39 -0.16
CA MET A 65 -11.03 19.78 0.47
C MET A 65 -11.36 20.57 1.74
N VAL A 66 -12.37 21.43 1.65
CA VAL A 66 -12.80 22.31 2.74
C VAL A 66 -13.59 21.56 3.83
N ALA A 67 -14.03 20.32 3.60
CA ALA A 67 -15.23 19.85 4.28
C ALA A 67 -15.12 18.68 5.27
N VAL A 68 -13.98 18.01 5.46
CA VAL A 68 -13.91 16.92 6.46
C VAL A 68 -12.71 17.11 7.39
N PRO A 69 -12.93 17.34 8.70
CA PRO A 69 -11.84 17.39 9.67
C PRO A 69 -11.29 15.98 9.84
N PHE A 70 -10.28 15.64 9.04
CA PHE A 70 -9.48 14.46 9.29
C PHE A 70 -8.78 14.66 10.65
N VAL A 71 -8.90 13.69 11.55
CA VAL A 71 -8.21 13.74 12.85
C VAL A 71 -7.34 12.51 12.94
N CYS A 72 -6.02 12.76 13.03
CA CYS A 72 -5.04 11.71 13.25
C CYS A 72 -5.31 11.01 14.58
N ARG A 73 -5.65 9.73 14.48
CA ARG A 73 -5.92 8.85 15.62
C ARG A 73 -5.18 7.54 15.45
N ARG A 74 -5.11 6.76 16.53
CA ARG A 74 -4.56 5.41 16.42
C ARG A 74 -5.50 4.55 15.59
N LEU A 75 -4.92 3.71 14.75
CA LEU A 75 -5.62 2.69 14.00
C LEU A 75 -4.83 1.38 14.06
N VAL A 76 -5.54 0.27 13.92
CA VAL A 76 -4.94 -1.05 13.79
C VAL A 76 -5.17 -1.52 12.36
N ILE A 77 -4.09 -1.91 11.69
CA ILE A 77 -4.12 -2.59 10.40
C ILE A 77 -3.92 -4.08 10.65
N SER A 78 -4.80 -4.89 10.07
CA SER A 78 -4.75 -6.36 10.10
C SER A 78 -5.01 -6.94 8.73
N SER A 79 -4.99 -8.27 8.61
CA SER A 79 -5.57 -8.93 7.45
C SER A 79 -7.06 -8.57 7.31
N GLY A 80 -7.51 -8.27 6.11
CA GLY A 80 -8.89 -7.87 5.80
C GLY A 80 -8.97 -7.28 4.39
N ALA A 81 -10.13 -6.71 4.03
CA ALA A 81 -10.36 -6.10 2.71
C ALA A 81 -11.21 -4.82 2.81
N ASP A 82 -11.08 -4.09 3.92
CA ASP A 82 -11.74 -2.80 4.11
C ASP A 82 -11.10 -1.73 3.19
N PHE A 83 -9.78 -1.83 3.01
CA PHE A 83 -8.99 -0.97 2.14
C PHE A 83 -7.97 -1.77 1.35
N TRP A 84 -7.52 -1.19 0.23
CA TRP A 84 -6.37 -1.59 -0.56
C TRP A 84 -5.27 -0.56 -0.39
N VAL A 85 -4.08 -0.98 0.01
CA VAL A 85 -2.98 -0.07 0.38
C VAL A 85 -1.73 -0.26 -0.45
N VAL A 86 -0.98 0.84 -0.59
CA VAL A 86 0.36 0.90 -1.17
C VAL A 86 1.28 1.76 -0.30
N PRO A 87 2.60 1.51 -0.33
CA PRO A 87 3.56 2.38 0.36
C PRO A 87 3.46 3.83 -0.11
N ALA A 88 3.45 4.76 0.85
CA ALA A 88 3.41 6.19 0.59
C ALA A 88 4.83 6.74 0.36
N ILE A 89 5.20 7.09 -0.87
CA ILE A 89 6.61 7.41 -1.21
C ILE A 89 7.07 8.80 -0.78
N TYR A 90 6.11 9.71 -0.58
CA TYR A 90 6.39 11.09 -0.16
C TYR A 90 6.31 11.27 1.36
N LEU A 91 6.08 10.18 2.09
CA LEU A 91 5.96 10.14 3.54
C LEU A 91 7.11 9.31 4.13
N PRO A 92 7.34 9.38 5.46
CA PRO A 92 8.33 8.53 6.12
C PRO A 92 8.11 7.05 5.81
N ALA A 93 9.19 6.26 5.89
CA ALA A 93 9.11 4.81 5.72
C ALA A 93 8.03 4.19 6.63
N ALA A 94 7.45 3.07 6.19
CA ALA A 94 6.29 2.43 6.82
C ALA A 94 5.01 3.30 6.88
N SER A 95 4.91 4.31 6.01
CA SER A 95 3.66 5.01 5.74
C SER A 95 2.93 4.39 4.54
N TRP A 96 1.61 4.43 4.59
CA TRP A 96 0.73 3.78 3.63
C TRP A 96 -0.41 4.70 3.23
N LEU A 97 -0.78 4.65 1.95
CA LEU A 97 -1.99 5.24 1.41
C LEU A 97 -2.90 4.12 0.94
N GLY A 98 -4.21 4.32 0.99
CA GLY A 98 -5.14 3.33 0.47
C GLY A 98 -6.48 3.90 0.03
N ALA A 99 -7.22 3.05 -0.67
CA ALA A 99 -8.58 3.29 -1.12
C ALA A 99 -9.49 2.09 -0.82
N ASN A 100 -10.81 2.25 -0.86
CA ASN A 100 -11.75 1.15 -0.67
C ASN A 100 -11.89 0.19 -1.87
N SER A 101 -11.23 0.47 -3.00
CA SER A 101 -11.14 -0.45 -4.14
C SER A 101 -9.70 -0.62 -4.62
N ARG A 102 -9.44 -1.76 -5.26
CA ARG A 102 -8.12 -2.08 -5.80
C ARG A 102 -7.74 -1.13 -6.93
N GLU A 103 -8.71 -0.79 -7.77
CA GLU A 103 -8.56 0.10 -8.93
C GLU A 103 -8.20 1.51 -8.49
N GLU A 104 -8.87 2.03 -7.46
CA GLU A 104 -8.55 3.35 -6.92
C GLU A 104 -7.20 3.39 -6.22
N CYS A 105 -6.84 2.32 -5.50
CA CYS A 105 -5.50 2.19 -4.93
C CYS A 105 -4.42 2.19 -6.01
N ALA A 106 -4.65 1.52 -7.16
CA ALA A 106 -3.71 1.53 -8.28
C ALA A 106 -3.55 2.93 -8.88
N GLU A 107 -4.63 3.71 -8.95
CA GLU A 107 -4.56 5.12 -9.36
C GLU A 107 -3.81 5.99 -8.35
N ILE A 108 -3.95 5.75 -7.04
CA ILE A 108 -3.13 6.39 -6.01
C ILE A 108 -1.65 6.08 -6.24
N ASP A 109 -1.29 4.82 -6.42
CA ASP A 109 0.10 4.39 -6.66
C ASP A 109 0.71 4.99 -7.93
N LYS A 110 -0.09 5.07 -9.00
CA LYS A 110 0.29 5.70 -10.26
C LYS A 110 0.54 7.20 -10.09
N ARG A 111 -0.36 7.92 -9.41
CA ARG A 111 -0.21 9.37 -9.14
C ARG A 111 1.04 9.67 -8.32
N GLN A 112 1.37 8.79 -7.38
CA GLN A 112 2.57 8.91 -6.59
C GLN A 112 3.83 8.78 -7.44
N SER A 113 3.83 7.95 -8.47
CA SER A 113 5.09 7.57 -9.13
C SER A 113 5.70 8.67 -10.01
N ARG A 114 4.96 9.75 -10.37
CA ARG A 114 5.32 10.93 -11.20
C ARG A 114 6.09 10.72 -12.52
N ASP A 115 6.84 9.64 -12.68
CA ASP A 115 7.65 9.26 -13.82
C ASP A 115 7.38 7.80 -14.16
N SER A 116 6.61 7.60 -15.23
CA SER A 116 6.80 6.57 -16.26
C SER A 116 7.56 5.29 -15.86
N ALA A 117 6.97 4.47 -15.00
CA ALA A 117 7.22 3.03 -14.98
C ALA A 117 5.95 2.35 -14.45
N VAL A 118 5.61 1.19 -15.01
CA VAL A 118 4.60 0.31 -14.42
C VAL A 118 5.02 0.09 -12.96
N SER A 119 4.26 0.63 -12.01
CA SER A 119 4.58 0.41 -10.61
C SER A 119 4.53 -1.09 -10.34
N THR A 120 5.61 -1.62 -9.80
CA THR A 120 5.70 -3.02 -9.39
C THR A 120 5.03 -3.26 -8.04
N ARG A 121 4.57 -2.19 -7.37
CA ARG A 121 3.86 -2.27 -6.09
C ARG A 121 2.43 -2.69 -6.35
N GLN A 122 2.08 -3.83 -5.80
CA GLN A 122 0.72 -4.32 -5.84
C GLN A 122 -0.04 -3.82 -4.62
N CYS A 123 -1.19 -3.21 -4.86
CA CYS A 123 -2.15 -2.90 -3.80
C CYS A 123 -2.45 -4.16 -2.98
N GLN A 124 -2.27 -4.04 -1.66
CA GLN A 124 -2.51 -5.13 -0.72
C GLN A 124 -3.82 -4.88 0.03
N PRO A 125 -4.70 -5.89 0.16
CA PRO A 125 -5.93 -5.73 0.92
C PRO A 125 -5.61 -5.76 2.43
N VAL A 126 -6.26 -4.88 3.19
CA VAL A 126 -6.11 -4.78 4.64
C VAL A 126 -7.44 -4.51 5.33
N GLY A 127 -7.54 -4.96 6.58
CA GLY A 127 -8.60 -4.55 7.52
C GLY A 127 -8.14 -3.36 8.33
N VAL A 128 -9.04 -2.41 8.60
CA VAL A 128 -8.73 -1.18 9.36
C VAL A 128 -9.73 -0.99 10.48
N ARG A 129 -9.20 -0.91 11.71
CA ARG A 129 -9.99 -0.54 12.89
C ARG A 129 -9.48 0.76 13.48
N LEU A 130 -10.31 1.79 13.50
CA LEU A 130 -10.04 3.02 14.22
C LEU A 130 -10.12 2.76 15.73
N MET A 131 -9.16 3.30 16.47
CA MET A 131 -9.21 3.29 17.93
C MET A 131 -9.93 4.55 18.42
N PRO A 132 -10.74 4.44 19.49
CA PRO A 132 -11.37 5.58 20.13
C PRO A 132 -10.36 6.57 20.72
#